data_AF-A0A946EDW7-F1
#
_entry.id   AF-A0A946EDW7-F1
#
_cell.length_a   1.000
_cell.length_b   1.000
_cell.length_c   1.000
_cell.angle_alpha   90.00
_cell.angle_beta   90.00
_cell.angle_gamma   90.00
#
_symmetry.space_group_name_H-M   'P 1'
#
loop_
_entity.id
_entity.type
_entity.pdbx_description
1 polymer ?
#
loop_
_entity_poly.entity_id
_entity_poly.type
_entity_poly.pdbx_seq_one_letter_code
_entity_poly.pdbx_strand_id
1 'polypeptide(L)'
;MKPSRARRGSRGRKGNKRANATGLQQIAWQVPRNTDTPIAPLPPEGVAAIHHTAMRILEEVGVEFLNLEAVDTLRQAGCTILNETRDGALVKMDRAFVMDKIAHAPAKFLITPRNLDRQIIIGGQNMVFGSIASPPNCSDLDRGRRPGDRQSHQDLVKLSQFFNCIHFIGGYPVEPVDSHASVRHLDCLHDQLTLSDKVVHAYSLGAGRVNDVIEMVRIAGGLTEQEFAQTPRMFTNINSTSPLKHDFPMLDGLMRL
;
A
#
# COMPACT_ATOMS: atom_id res chain seq x y z
N MET A 1 -14.84 -19.29 81.55
CA MET A 1 -14.68 -18.19 80.58
C MET A 1 -13.49 -18.47 79.67
N LYS A 2 -13.73 -18.70 78.38
CA LYS A 2 -12.72 -18.64 77.29
C LYS A 2 -13.43 -17.99 76.10
N PRO A 3 -12.95 -16.86 75.54
CA PRO A 3 -13.69 -16.15 74.50
C PRO A 3 -13.53 -16.82 73.13
N SER A 4 -14.65 -16.95 72.41
CA SER A 4 -14.74 -17.48 71.05
C SER A 4 -14.14 -16.52 70.03
N ARG A 5 -13.24 -17.02 69.19
CA ARG A 5 -12.56 -16.25 68.13
C ARG A 5 -13.51 -16.01 66.95
N ALA A 6 -13.84 -14.74 66.69
CA ALA A 6 -14.72 -14.32 65.60
C ALA A 6 -14.12 -14.66 64.22
N ARG A 7 -14.94 -15.30 63.36
CA ARG A 7 -14.65 -15.55 61.94
C ARG A 7 -14.65 -14.21 61.18
N ARG A 8 -13.47 -13.82 60.66
CA ARG A 8 -13.32 -12.70 59.72
C ARG A 8 -13.92 -13.11 58.37
N GLY A 9 -15.05 -12.49 58.02
CA GLY A 9 -15.75 -12.70 56.75
C GLY A 9 -14.90 -12.34 55.54
N SER A 10 -14.97 -13.20 54.53
CA SER A 10 -14.30 -13.10 53.23
C SER A 10 -14.79 -11.89 52.42
N ARG A 11 -14.10 -10.75 52.53
CA ARG A 11 -14.18 -9.64 51.54
C ARG A 11 -13.18 -9.86 50.42
N GLY A 12 -13.37 -10.94 49.66
CA GLY A 12 -12.50 -11.31 48.54
C GLY A 12 -13.30 -11.69 47.31
N ARG A 13 -14.12 -10.78 46.75
CA ARG A 13 -14.74 -10.99 45.42
C ARG A 13 -15.29 -9.73 44.76
N LYS A 14 -14.50 -8.66 44.69
CA LYS A 14 -14.78 -7.49 43.83
C LYS A 14 -13.53 -6.95 43.12
N GLY A 15 -12.57 -7.82 42.81
CA GLY A 15 -11.33 -7.46 42.11
C GLY A 15 -11.04 -8.23 40.83
N ASN A 16 -11.91 -9.17 40.41
CA ASN A 16 -11.59 -10.09 39.31
C ASN A 16 -12.66 -10.15 38.22
N LYS A 17 -13.04 -8.97 37.70
CA LYS A 17 -13.70 -8.83 36.38
C LYS A 17 -12.72 -8.38 35.28
N ARG A 18 -11.42 -8.66 35.44
CA ARG A 18 -10.48 -8.74 34.32
C ARG A 18 -10.34 -10.21 33.91
N ALA A 19 -11.46 -10.80 33.52
CA ALA A 19 -11.46 -12.08 32.83
C ALA A 19 -11.47 -11.78 31.32
N ASN A 20 -10.45 -12.30 30.63
CA ASN A 20 -10.33 -12.51 29.18
C ASN A 20 -9.75 -11.38 28.32
N ALA A 21 -8.54 -10.92 28.64
CA ALA A 21 -7.62 -10.45 27.58
C ALA A 21 -6.39 -11.37 27.56
N THR A 22 -6.53 -12.54 26.95
CA THR A 22 -5.43 -13.49 26.70
C THR A 22 -4.53 -13.08 25.53
N GLY A 23 -4.77 -11.91 24.93
CA GLY A 23 -3.99 -11.38 23.82
C GLY A 23 -2.87 -10.43 24.27
N LEU A 24 -1.86 -10.26 23.42
CA LEU A 24 -0.87 -9.20 23.53
C LEU A 24 -1.58 -7.85 23.71
N GLN A 25 -1.17 -7.08 24.73
CA GLN A 25 -1.69 -5.71 24.91
C GLN A 25 -1.18 -4.82 23.79
N GLN A 26 -2.08 -4.06 23.18
CA GLN A 26 -1.78 -3.17 22.08
C GLN A 26 -2.36 -1.78 22.35
N ILE A 27 -1.75 -0.77 21.77
CA ILE A 27 -2.37 0.55 21.64
C ILE A 27 -3.65 0.42 20.80
N ALA A 28 -4.64 1.27 21.07
CA ALA A 28 -5.83 1.36 20.24
C ALA A 28 -5.43 1.75 18.80
N TRP A 29 -6.21 1.28 17.82
CA TRP A 29 -6.06 1.71 16.44
C TRP A 29 -6.15 3.24 16.32
N GLN A 30 -5.16 3.83 15.69
CA GLN A 30 -5.09 5.24 15.36
C GLN A 30 -4.03 5.41 14.28
N VAL A 31 -4.14 6.44 13.44
CA VAL A 31 -3.06 6.85 12.53
C VAL A 31 -2.10 7.75 13.30
N PRO A 32 -0.84 7.34 13.55
CA PRO A 32 0.12 8.16 14.26
C PRO A 32 0.41 9.47 13.53
N ARG A 33 0.69 10.51 14.31
CA ARG A 33 1.21 11.77 13.79
C ARG A 33 2.68 11.91 14.18
N ASN A 34 3.53 12.23 13.21
CA ASN A 34 4.90 12.61 13.49
C ASN A 34 4.90 14.01 14.11
N THR A 35 5.28 14.09 15.38
CA THR A 35 5.39 15.35 16.11
C THR A 35 6.74 16.02 15.92
N ASP A 36 7.73 15.28 15.42
CA ASP A 36 9.07 15.80 15.19
C ASP A 36 9.09 16.64 13.92
N THR A 37 9.96 17.65 13.91
CA THR A 37 10.24 18.38 12.67
C THR A 37 10.99 17.44 11.73
N PRO A 38 10.54 17.27 10.47
CA PRO A 38 11.26 16.45 9.51
C PRO A 38 12.72 16.88 9.39
N ILE A 39 13.63 15.91 9.37
CA ILE A 39 15.06 16.19 9.17
C ILE A 39 15.23 16.77 7.76
N ALA A 40 15.88 17.93 7.67
CA ALA A 40 16.26 18.58 6.42
C ALA A 40 17.77 18.39 6.19
N PRO A 41 18.20 17.29 5.55
CA PRO A 41 19.63 17.01 5.35
C PRO A 41 20.30 17.92 4.31
N LEU A 42 19.51 18.67 3.53
CA LEU A 42 19.98 19.62 2.52
C LEU A 42 19.46 21.02 2.83
N PRO A 43 20.29 22.06 2.62
CA PRO A 43 19.82 23.43 2.68
C PRO A 43 18.92 23.74 1.46
N PRO A 44 18.17 24.86 1.47
CA PRO A 44 17.23 25.20 0.39
C PRO A 44 17.85 25.21 -1.02
N GLU A 45 19.07 25.72 -1.16
CA GLU A 45 19.82 25.74 -2.41
C GLU A 45 20.17 24.34 -2.91
N GLY A 46 20.42 23.38 -2.00
CA GLY A 46 20.66 21.99 -2.34
C GLY A 46 19.41 21.30 -2.88
N VAL A 47 18.24 21.59 -2.27
CA VAL A 47 16.95 21.12 -2.76
C VAL A 47 16.66 21.69 -4.16
N ALA A 48 16.90 23.00 -4.37
CA ALA A 48 16.72 23.64 -5.66
C ALA A 48 17.65 23.05 -6.73
N ALA A 49 18.91 22.77 -6.39
CA ALA A 49 19.87 22.16 -7.30
C ALA A 49 19.42 20.75 -7.76
N ILE A 50 18.91 19.92 -6.85
CA ILE A 50 18.34 18.60 -7.19
C ILE A 50 17.12 18.77 -8.10
N HIS A 51 16.21 19.67 -7.75
CA HIS A 51 15.01 19.93 -8.55
C HIS A 51 15.37 20.35 -9.99
N HIS A 52 16.25 21.34 -10.16
CA HIS A 52 16.69 21.78 -11.48
C HIS A 52 17.42 20.71 -12.28
N THR A 53 18.21 19.87 -11.60
CA THR A 53 18.87 18.73 -12.25
C THR A 53 17.88 17.68 -12.71
N ALA A 54 16.86 17.37 -11.89
CA ALA A 54 15.79 16.46 -12.28
C ALA A 54 15.02 16.98 -13.50
N MET A 55 14.67 18.27 -13.52
CA MET A 55 14.01 18.89 -14.70
C MET A 55 14.89 18.78 -15.95
N ARG A 56 16.18 19.09 -15.83
CA ARG A 56 17.12 18.97 -16.95
C ARG A 56 17.21 17.53 -17.47
N ILE A 57 17.19 16.52 -16.59
CA ILE A 57 17.16 15.12 -17.01
C ILE A 57 15.90 14.83 -17.83
N LEU A 58 14.71 15.27 -17.38
CA LEU A 58 13.47 15.04 -18.11
C LEU A 58 13.40 15.78 -19.45
N GLU A 59 14.00 16.97 -19.54
CA GLU A 59 14.05 17.82 -20.75
C GLU A 59 15.10 17.35 -21.77
N GLU A 60 16.32 17.07 -21.31
CA GLU A 60 17.48 16.84 -22.18
C GLU A 60 17.74 15.35 -22.43
N VAL A 61 17.49 14.49 -21.44
CA VAL A 61 17.72 13.04 -21.53
C VAL A 61 16.42 12.30 -21.87
N GLY A 62 15.35 12.55 -21.11
CA GLY A 62 14.07 11.86 -21.25
C GLY A 62 14.00 10.52 -20.51
N VAL A 63 12.84 9.88 -20.60
CA VAL A 63 12.51 8.59 -19.96
C VAL A 63 11.93 7.65 -21.02
N GLU A 64 12.36 6.38 -21.02
CA GLU A 64 11.78 5.36 -21.91
C GLU A 64 10.42 4.88 -21.39
N PHE A 65 9.38 5.02 -22.20
CA PHE A 65 8.05 4.49 -21.92
C PHE A 65 7.78 3.29 -22.84
N LEU A 66 7.79 2.09 -22.26
CA LEU A 66 7.57 0.83 -23.00
C LEU A 66 6.09 0.46 -23.10
N ASN A 67 5.24 1.42 -23.48
CA ASN A 67 3.81 1.22 -23.72
C ASN A 67 3.30 2.32 -24.67
N LEU A 68 2.81 1.94 -25.85
CA LEU A 68 2.38 2.90 -26.87
C LEU A 68 1.15 3.72 -26.48
N GLU A 69 0.21 3.17 -25.70
CA GLU A 69 -0.95 3.92 -25.18
C GLU A 69 -0.51 5.03 -24.23
N ALA A 70 0.49 4.76 -23.39
CA ALA A 70 1.11 5.77 -22.53
C ALA A 70 1.88 6.83 -23.33
N VAL A 71 2.61 6.41 -24.37
CA VAL A 71 3.30 7.32 -25.30
C VAL A 71 2.30 8.22 -26.03
N ASP A 72 1.18 7.67 -26.50
CA ASP A 72 0.11 8.42 -27.17
C ASP A 72 -0.51 9.46 -26.24
N THR A 73 -0.78 9.09 -25.00
CA THR A 73 -1.28 10.01 -23.97
C THR A 73 -0.31 11.17 -23.76
N LEU A 74 1.00 10.89 -23.64
CA LEU A 74 2.02 11.92 -23.46
C LEU A 74 2.21 12.78 -24.72
N ARG A 75 2.09 12.20 -25.92
CA ARG A 75 2.12 12.94 -27.20
C ARG A 75 0.97 13.94 -27.27
N GLN A 76 -0.25 13.50 -26.95
CA GLN A 76 -1.43 14.37 -26.92
C GLN A 76 -1.30 15.48 -25.87
N ALA A 77 -0.59 15.20 -24.78
CA ALA A 77 -0.28 16.17 -23.74
C ALA A 77 0.85 17.16 -24.11
N GLY A 78 1.45 17.04 -25.30
CA GLY A 78 2.47 17.95 -25.82
C GLY A 78 3.92 17.55 -25.53
N CYS A 79 4.17 16.34 -25.02
CA CYS A 79 5.53 15.84 -24.79
C CYS A 79 6.23 15.53 -26.11
N THR A 80 7.57 15.63 -26.11
CA THR A 80 8.39 15.29 -27.29
C THR A 80 8.67 13.78 -27.30
N ILE A 81 8.30 13.12 -28.40
CA ILE A 81 8.49 11.68 -28.59
C ILE A 81 9.67 11.44 -29.53
N LEU A 82 10.64 10.64 -29.10
CA LEU A 82 11.86 10.31 -29.84
C LEU A 82 12.05 8.79 -29.89
N ASN A 83 12.76 8.32 -30.93
CA ASN A 83 13.15 6.91 -31.09
C ASN A 83 11.99 5.92 -30.90
N GLU A 84 10.81 6.26 -31.44
CA GLU A 84 9.64 5.41 -31.32
C GLU A 84 9.83 4.09 -32.06
N THR A 85 9.51 3.00 -31.37
CA THR A 85 9.55 1.62 -31.85
C THR A 85 8.17 1.00 -31.68
N ARG A 86 8.00 -0.25 -32.12
CA ARG A 86 6.76 -1.01 -31.87
C ARG A 86 6.45 -1.26 -30.38
N ASP A 87 7.45 -1.13 -29.52
CA ASP A 87 7.36 -1.52 -28.10
C ASP A 87 7.32 -0.29 -27.17
N GLY A 88 7.54 0.92 -27.68
CA GLY A 88 7.60 2.15 -26.88
C GLY A 88 8.46 3.25 -27.50
N ALA A 89 8.65 4.33 -26.75
CA ALA A 89 9.43 5.50 -27.18
C ALA A 89 10.17 6.18 -26.03
N LEU A 90 11.20 6.96 -26.36
CA LEU A 90 11.82 7.89 -25.44
C LEU A 90 10.96 9.17 -25.37
N VAL A 91 10.53 9.55 -24.17
CA VAL A 91 9.71 10.74 -23.96
C VAL A 91 10.50 11.80 -23.20
N LYS A 92 10.58 12.99 -23.80
CA LYS A 92 11.11 14.20 -23.15
C LYS A 92 9.95 15.09 -22.72
N MET A 93 10.05 15.60 -21.50
CA MET A 93 9.00 16.39 -20.86
C MET A 93 9.55 17.76 -20.48
N ASP A 94 8.87 18.81 -20.91
CA ASP A 94 9.17 20.18 -20.52
C ASP A 94 8.89 20.41 -19.03
N ARG A 95 9.71 21.20 -18.34
CA ARG A 95 9.51 21.46 -16.90
C ARG A 95 8.17 22.12 -16.58
N ALA A 96 7.66 23.01 -17.42
CA ALA A 96 6.38 23.67 -17.17
C ALA A 96 5.25 22.65 -17.26
N PHE A 97 5.33 21.71 -18.20
CA PHE A 97 4.42 20.57 -18.26
C PHE A 97 4.50 19.72 -16.97
N VAL A 98 5.70 19.33 -16.54
CA VAL A 98 5.87 18.50 -15.33
C VAL A 98 5.33 19.21 -14.08
N MET A 99 5.64 20.50 -13.93
CA MET A 99 5.18 21.29 -12.79
C MET A 99 3.66 21.51 -12.80
N ASP A 100 3.06 21.71 -13.97
CA ASP A 100 1.60 21.75 -14.15
C ASP A 100 0.96 20.45 -13.67
N LYS A 101 1.45 19.29 -14.11
CA LYS A 101 0.87 17.99 -13.72
C LYS A 101 1.06 17.67 -12.25
N ILE A 102 2.21 17.99 -11.66
CA ILE A 102 2.44 17.81 -10.22
C ILE A 102 1.48 18.69 -9.39
N ALA A 103 1.14 19.89 -9.84
CA ALA A 103 0.23 20.78 -9.11
C ALA A 103 -1.20 20.22 -8.92
N HIS A 104 -1.61 19.24 -9.74
CA HIS A 104 -2.90 18.56 -9.60
C HIS A 104 -2.89 17.48 -8.50
N ALA A 105 -1.72 17.07 -8.01
CA ALA A 105 -1.61 16.03 -6.98
C ALA A 105 -2.06 16.55 -5.61
N PRO A 106 -2.96 15.86 -4.89
CA PRO A 106 -3.41 16.30 -3.59
C PRO A 106 -2.32 16.15 -2.53
N ALA A 107 -2.09 17.19 -1.73
CA ALA A 107 -1.14 17.15 -0.60
C ALA A 107 -1.59 16.20 0.53
N LYS A 108 -2.88 15.86 0.58
CA LYS A 108 -3.49 14.97 1.57
C LYS A 108 -4.72 14.30 0.98
N PHE A 109 -4.87 13.00 1.19
CA PHE A 109 -6.07 12.25 0.79
C PHE A 109 -6.36 11.09 1.75
N LEU A 110 -7.56 10.55 1.64
CA LEU A 110 -8.07 9.44 2.46
C LEU A 110 -8.11 8.17 1.62
N ILE A 111 -7.71 7.04 2.19
CA ILE A 111 -8.02 5.72 1.62
C ILE A 111 -9.05 5.07 2.54
N THR A 112 -10.18 4.68 1.95
CA THR A 112 -11.35 4.16 2.66
C THR A 112 -11.55 2.69 2.30
N PRO A 113 -11.07 1.74 3.14
CA PRO A 113 -11.31 0.32 2.92
C PRO A 113 -12.77 -0.06 3.25
N ARG A 114 -13.10 -1.34 3.10
CA ARG A 114 -14.46 -1.86 3.42
C ARG A 114 -14.90 -1.58 4.86
N ASN A 115 -13.97 -1.58 5.81
CA ASN A 115 -14.24 -1.15 7.18
C ASN A 115 -13.87 0.33 7.36
N LEU A 116 -14.88 1.18 7.54
CA LEU A 116 -14.69 2.62 7.70
C LEU A 116 -13.84 2.99 8.93
N ASP A 117 -13.80 2.14 9.96
CA ASP A 117 -12.95 2.34 11.15
C ASP A 117 -11.45 2.12 10.86
N ARG A 118 -11.11 1.60 9.68
CA ARG A 118 -9.73 1.36 9.21
C ARG A 118 -9.26 2.35 8.16
N GLN A 119 -9.96 3.48 8.04
CA GLN A 119 -9.54 4.60 7.20
C GLN A 119 -8.12 5.05 7.55
N ILE A 120 -7.34 5.34 6.52
CA ILE A 120 -5.98 5.89 6.65
C ILE A 120 -5.86 7.18 5.86
N ILE A 121 -5.07 8.11 6.40
CA ILE A 121 -4.82 9.41 5.80
C ILE A 121 -3.38 9.43 5.30
N ILE A 122 -3.21 9.73 4.01
CA ILE A 122 -1.89 9.91 3.39
C ILE A 122 -1.58 11.41 3.31
N GLY A 123 -0.35 11.78 3.67
CA GLY A 123 0.15 13.16 3.61
C GLY A 123 0.09 13.93 4.93
N GLY A 124 0.68 15.13 4.93
CA GLY A 124 0.87 15.94 6.14
C GLY A 124 1.81 15.27 7.15
N GLN A 125 1.46 15.33 8.44
CA GLN A 125 2.22 14.69 9.53
C GLN A 125 1.76 13.24 9.81
N ASN A 126 0.85 12.67 9.01
CA ASN A 126 0.34 11.33 9.26
C ASN A 126 1.39 10.28 8.87
N MET A 127 1.57 9.27 9.69
CA MET A 127 2.41 8.10 9.40
C MET A 127 1.52 6.88 9.31
N VAL A 128 1.70 6.09 8.25
CA VAL A 128 1.04 4.80 8.08
C VAL A 128 2.12 3.75 7.88
N PHE A 129 1.98 2.61 8.55
CA PHE A 129 2.92 1.50 8.47
C PHE A 129 2.24 0.33 7.77
N GLY A 130 2.90 -0.22 6.75
CA GLY A 130 2.41 -1.37 6.00
C GLY A 130 3.17 -2.64 6.33
N SER A 131 2.59 -3.79 5.99
CA SER A 131 3.36 -5.04 5.92
C SER A 131 4.40 -4.97 4.80
N ILE A 132 5.44 -5.81 4.89
CA ILE A 132 6.34 -6.08 3.77
C ILE A 132 5.54 -6.58 2.54
N ALA A 133 6.11 -6.42 1.35
CA ALA A 133 5.50 -6.81 0.09
C ALA A 133 6.47 -7.63 -0.79
N SER A 134 5.97 -8.77 -1.28
CA SER A 134 6.55 -9.68 -2.26
C SER A 134 7.93 -10.32 -1.98
N PRO A 135 8.33 -10.61 -0.71
CA PRO A 135 9.49 -11.47 -0.53
C PRO A 135 9.17 -12.90 -1.02
N PRO A 136 10.07 -13.56 -1.77
CA PRO A 136 9.84 -14.90 -2.30
C PRO A 136 9.96 -16.00 -1.22
N ASN A 137 10.47 -15.64 -0.04
CA ASN A 137 10.72 -16.57 1.06
C ASN A 137 10.21 -15.98 2.37
N CYS A 138 9.83 -16.84 3.31
CA CYS A 138 9.52 -16.50 4.69
C CYS A 138 10.30 -17.40 5.66
N SER A 139 10.28 -17.05 6.94
CA SER A 139 10.89 -17.84 8.01
C SER A 139 10.08 -17.72 9.29
N ASP A 140 9.96 -18.81 10.03
CA ASP A 140 9.44 -18.85 11.40
C ASP A 140 10.22 -19.87 12.24
N LEU A 141 9.89 -19.99 13.53
CA LEU A 141 10.57 -20.88 14.46
C LEU A 141 10.24 -22.37 14.24
N ASP A 142 9.09 -22.67 13.63
CA ASP A 142 8.58 -24.03 13.49
C ASP A 142 9.05 -24.72 12.21
N ARG A 143 9.06 -23.98 11.08
CA ARG A 143 9.36 -24.51 9.73
C ARG A 143 10.65 -23.93 9.14
N GLY A 144 11.31 -22.98 9.81
CA GLY A 144 12.54 -22.35 9.32
C GLY A 144 12.34 -21.53 8.04
N ARG A 145 13.45 -21.17 7.37
CA ARG A 145 13.44 -20.41 6.10
C ARG A 145 13.04 -21.28 4.92
N ARG A 146 12.11 -20.79 4.10
CA ARG A 146 11.52 -21.54 2.98
C ARG A 146 10.87 -20.61 1.94
N PRO A 147 10.58 -21.11 0.72
CA PRO A 147 9.72 -20.41 -0.23
C PRO A 147 8.34 -20.12 0.37
N GLY A 148 7.72 -19.01 -0.03
CA GLY A 148 6.36 -18.71 0.40
C GLY A 148 5.33 -19.68 -0.16
N ASP A 149 4.34 -20.02 0.66
CA ASP A 149 3.15 -20.78 0.27
C ASP A 149 1.89 -19.99 0.67
N ARG A 150 0.72 -20.38 0.15
CA ARG A 150 -0.54 -19.69 0.47
C ARG A 150 -0.83 -19.68 1.97
N GLN A 151 -0.49 -20.74 2.69
CA GLN A 151 -0.65 -20.79 4.14
C GLN A 151 0.18 -19.70 4.85
N SER A 152 1.45 -19.53 4.48
CA SER A 152 2.32 -18.49 5.04
C SER A 152 1.83 -17.09 4.69
N HIS A 153 1.32 -16.91 3.46
CA HIS A 153 0.66 -15.66 3.06
C HIS A 153 -0.51 -15.34 4.00
N GLN A 154 -1.43 -16.28 4.20
CA GLN A 154 -2.59 -16.12 5.06
C GLN A 154 -2.20 -15.84 6.52
N ASP A 155 -1.19 -16.53 7.05
CA ASP A 155 -0.76 -16.33 8.43
C ASP A 155 -0.13 -14.94 8.64
N LEU A 156 0.63 -14.45 7.67
CA LEU A 156 1.17 -13.09 7.70
C LEU A 156 0.10 -12.01 7.47
N VAL A 157 -0.95 -12.30 6.69
CA VAL A 157 -2.13 -11.42 6.58
C VAL A 157 -2.87 -11.34 7.92
N LYS A 158 -3.11 -12.47 8.59
CA LYS A 158 -3.71 -12.50 9.95
C LYS A 158 -2.86 -11.74 10.96
N LEU A 159 -1.53 -11.86 10.87
CA LEU A 159 -0.61 -11.11 11.72
C LEU A 159 -0.71 -9.60 11.47
N SER A 160 -0.78 -9.20 10.19
CA SER A 160 -1.00 -7.81 9.78
C SER A 160 -2.34 -7.28 10.26
N GLN A 161 -3.40 -8.10 10.25
CA GLN A 161 -4.70 -7.76 10.81
C GLN A 161 -4.63 -7.58 12.34
N PHE A 162 -3.97 -8.50 13.03
CA PHE A 162 -3.89 -8.53 14.50
C PHE A 162 -3.23 -7.27 15.09
N PHE A 163 -2.17 -6.76 14.47
CA PHE A 163 -1.42 -5.63 15.01
C PHE A 163 -1.99 -4.27 14.62
N ASN A 164 -2.38 -3.46 15.61
CA ASN A 164 -2.91 -2.11 15.39
C ASN A 164 -1.87 -1.12 14.86
N CYS A 165 -0.57 -1.40 15.03
CA CYS A 165 0.49 -0.58 14.45
C CYS A 165 0.70 -0.80 12.95
N ILE A 166 0.11 -1.87 12.37
CA ILE A 166 0.12 -2.13 10.93
C ILE A 166 -1.21 -1.64 10.36
N HIS A 167 -1.16 -0.66 9.46
CA HIS A 167 -2.32 0.10 9.00
C HIS A 167 -2.86 -0.40 7.65
N PHE A 168 -2.02 -1.03 6.85
CA PHE A 168 -2.41 -1.55 5.54
C PHE A 168 -1.59 -2.79 5.20
N ILE A 169 -2.10 -3.59 4.26
CA ILE A 169 -1.39 -4.73 3.69
C ILE A 169 -0.64 -4.23 2.47
N GLY A 170 0.70 -4.27 2.53
CA GLY A 170 1.60 -3.65 1.55
C GLY A 170 1.62 -4.28 0.16
N GLY A 171 1.06 -5.47 0.02
CA GLY A 171 1.22 -6.37 -1.12
C GLY A 171 1.05 -7.80 -0.65
N TYR A 172 1.84 -8.74 -1.18
CA TYR A 172 1.88 -10.09 -0.61
C TYR A 172 2.92 -10.13 0.52
N PRO A 173 2.55 -10.36 1.79
CA PRO A 173 3.53 -10.41 2.87
C PRO A 173 4.60 -11.50 2.66
N VAL A 174 4.27 -12.52 1.88
CA VAL A 174 5.18 -13.44 1.19
C VAL A 174 4.52 -13.90 -0.10
N GLU A 175 5.32 -14.13 -1.14
CA GLU A 175 4.85 -14.64 -2.44
C GLU A 175 4.45 -16.13 -2.35
N PRO A 176 3.18 -16.51 -2.55
CA PRO A 176 2.77 -17.92 -2.53
C PRO A 176 3.11 -18.60 -3.86
N VAL A 177 4.26 -19.26 -3.92
CA VAL A 177 4.77 -19.87 -5.16
C VAL A 177 4.05 -21.17 -5.53
N ASP A 178 3.25 -21.71 -4.62
CA ASP A 178 2.35 -22.84 -4.80
C ASP A 178 1.07 -22.49 -5.59
N SER A 179 0.77 -21.20 -5.79
CA SER A 179 -0.28 -20.74 -6.71
C SER A 179 0.31 -20.26 -8.05
N HIS A 180 -0.34 -20.62 -9.16
CA HIS A 180 0.09 -20.23 -10.49
C HIS A 180 -0.01 -18.71 -10.68
N ALA A 181 1.02 -18.10 -11.26
CA ALA A 181 1.14 -16.64 -11.34
C ALA A 181 0.01 -15.94 -12.12
N SER A 182 -0.76 -16.66 -12.95
CA SER A 182 -1.90 -16.11 -13.69
C SER A 182 -3.15 -15.88 -12.84
N VAL A 183 -3.28 -16.58 -11.71
CA VAL A 183 -4.45 -16.49 -10.81
C VAL A 183 -4.11 -16.09 -9.39
N ARG A 184 -2.81 -16.06 -9.06
CA ARG A 184 -2.29 -15.74 -7.73
C ARG A 184 -2.86 -14.43 -7.15
N HIS A 185 -3.07 -13.40 -7.98
CA HIS A 185 -3.62 -12.13 -7.52
C HIS A 185 -5.07 -12.25 -7.02
N LEU A 186 -5.87 -13.13 -7.62
CA LEU A 186 -7.23 -13.42 -7.18
C LEU A 186 -7.21 -14.11 -5.81
N ASP A 187 -6.40 -15.16 -5.66
CA ASP A 187 -6.27 -15.91 -4.40
C ASP A 187 -5.77 -15.01 -3.26
N CYS A 188 -4.70 -14.25 -3.51
CA CYS A 188 -4.09 -13.40 -2.50
C CYS A 188 -5.02 -12.24 -2.11
N LEU A 189 -5.71 -11.62 -3.07
CA LEU A 189 -6.63 -10.54 -2.75
C LEU A 189 -7.85 -11.06 -2.00
N HIS A 190 -8.39 -12.21 -2.40
CA HIS A 190 -9.47 -12.87 -1.67
C HIS A 190 -9.07 -13.10 -0.20
N ASP A 191 -7.87 -13.63 0.04
CA ASP A 191 -7.36 -13.87 1.39
C ASP A 191 -7.20 -12.55 2.17
N GLN A 192 -6.69 -11.49 1.54
CA GLN A 192 -6.61 -10.16 2.18
C GLN A 192 -7.99 -9.60 2.56
N LEU A 193 -8.97 -9.67 1.65
CA LEU A 193 -10.31 -9.12 1.86
C LEU A 193 -11.11 -9.90 2.91
N THR A 194 -10.86 -11.20 3.05
CA THR A 194 -11.58 -12.08 3.98
C THR A 194 -10.89 -12.20 5.35
N LEU A 195 -9.56 -12.12 5.41
CA LEU A 195 -8.78 -12.26 6.64
C LEU A 195 -8.40 -10.92 7.28
N SER A 196 -8.58 -9.80 6.57
CA SER A 196 -8.32 -8.45 7.08
C SER A 196 -9.43 -7.49 6.67
N ASP A 197 -9.59 -6.43 7.47
CA ASP A 197 -10.49 -5.32 7.20
C ASP A 197 -9.76 -3.99 6.91
N LYS A 198 -8.43 -4.06 6.79
CA LYS A 198 -7.54 -2.92 6.55
C LYS A 198 -7.43 -2.60 5.06
N VAL A 199 -6.77 -1.49 4.74
CA VAL A 199 -6.46 -1.11 3.35
C VAL A 199 -5.61 -2.19 2.68
N VAL A 200 -6.00 -2.57 1.47
CA VAL A 200 -5.35 -3.61 0.66
C VAL A 200 -4.60 -3.01 -0.52
N HIS A 201 -3.60 -3.75 -1.00
CA HIS A 201 -2.80 -3.41 -2.16
C HIS A 201 -3.37 -4.06 -3.43
N ALA A 202 -3.56 -3.26 -4.48
CA ALA A 202 -3.93 -3.71 -5.80
C ALA A 202 -2.69 -4.18 -6.59
N TYR A 203 -2.68 -5.44 -7.01
CA TYR A 203 -1.57 -5.98 -7.78
C TYR A 203 -1.66 -5.54 -9.25
N SER A 204 -1.10 -4.36 -9.55
CA SER A 204 -1.30 -3.64 -10.81
C SER A 204 -0.31 -4.02 -11.93
N LEU A 205 -0.10 -5.33 -12.13
CA LEU A 205 0.72 -5.85 -13.23
C LEU A 205 -0.16 -6.18 -14.44
N GLY A 206 -0.37 -5.18 -15.29
CA GLY A 206 -1.20 -5.26 -16.48
C GLY A 206 -2.70 -5.11 -16.20
N ALA A 207 -3.46 -4.83 -17.26
CA ALA A 207 -4.86 -4.44 -17.20
C ALA A 207 -5.75 -5.49 -16.56
N GLY A 208 -5.58 -6.77 -16.93
CA GLY A 208 -6.42 -7.85 -16.41
C GLY A 208 -6.37 -7.93 -14.87
N ARG A 209 -5.17 -7.92 -14.30
CA ARG A 209 -5.00 -8.07 -12.84
C ARG A 209 -5.54 -6.88 -12.07
N VAL A 210 -5.27 -5.64 -12.52
CA VAL A 210 -5.76 -4.46 -11.81
C VAL A 210 -7.28 -4.37 -11.88
N ASN A 211 -7.89 -4.69 -13.02
CA ASN A 211 -9.35 -4.69 -13.17
C ASN A 211 -10.02 -5.76 -12.29
N ASP A 212 -9.44 -6.96 -12.22
CA ASP A 212 -9.90 -8.00 -11.29
C ASP A 212 -9.87 -7.50 -9.83
N VAL A 213 -8.79 -6.82 -9.44
CA VAL A 213 -8.64 -6.31 -8.08
C VAL A 213 -9.65 -5.18 -7.81
N ILE A 214 -9.82 -4.23 -8.73
CA ILE A 214 -10.81 -3.15 -8.63
C ILE A 214 -12.20 -3.76 -8.34
N GLU A 215 -12.59 -4.74 -9.13
CA GLU A 215 -13.90 -5.38 -9.02
C GLU A 215 -14.06 -6.17 -7.72
N MET A 216 -13.04 -6.92 -7.31
CA MET A 216 -13.06 -7.66 -6.05
C MET A 216 -13.17 -6.74 -4.82
N VAL A 217 -12.45 -5.62 -4.80
CA VAL A 217 -12.55 -4.64 -3.70
C VAL A 217 -13.92 -3.98 -3.67
N ARG A 218 -14.49 -3.68 -4.85
CA ARG A 218 -15.85 -3.13 -4.96
C ARG A 218 -16.90 -4.10 -4.43
N ILE A 219 -16.85 -5.37 -4.85
CA ILE A 219 -17.74 -6.44 -4.39
C ILE A 219 -17.61 -6.63 -2.87
N ALA A 220 -16.39 -6.71 -2.34
CA ALA A 220 -16.15 -6.91 -0.91
C ALA A 220 -16.63 -5.73 -0.06
N GLY A 221 -16.67 -4.51 -0.62
CA GLY A 221 -17.26 -3.34 0.01
C GLY A 221 -18.79 -3.26 -0.09
N GLY A 222 -19.42 -4.10 -0.91
CA GLY A 222 -20.85 -4.00 -1.22
C GLY A 222 -21.23 -2.71 -1.93
N LEU A 223 -20.30 -2.14 -2.71
CA LEU A 223 -20.44 -0.80 -3.30
C LEU A 223 -20.96 -0.87 -4.74
N THR A 224 -21.81 0.08 -5.10
CA THR A 224 -22.06 0.41 -6.50
C THR A 224 -20.81 1.02 -7.15
N GLU A 225 -20.75 1.02 -8.48
CA GLU A 225 -19.66 1.68 -9.22
C GLU A 225 -19.54 3.17 -8.86
N GLN A 226 -20.67 3.87 -8.75
CA GLN A 226 -20.71 5.28 -8.38
C GLN A 226 -20.16 5.51 -6.96
N GLU A 227 -20.53 4.68 -5.99
CA GLU A 227 -19.98 4.79 -4.62
C GLU A 227 -18.50 4.46 -4.58
N PHE A 228 -18.06 3.45 -5.34
CA PHE A 228 -16.65 3.06 -5.41
C PHE A 228 -15.77 4.22 -5.89
N ALA A 229 -16.19 4.92 -6.94
CA ALA A 229 -15.45 6.00 -7.58
C ALA A 229 -15.31 7.28 -6.72
N GLN A 230 -16.10 7.44 -5.64
CA GLN A 230 -16.10 8.67 -4.83
C GLN A 230 -14.84 8.88 -3.98
N THR A 231 -14.12 7.82 -3.63
CA THR A 231 -12.93 7.90 -2.77
C THR A 231 -11.99 6.75 -3.07
N PRO A 232 -10.66 6.93 -2.94
CA PRO A 232 -9.71 5.82 -3.02
C PRO A 232 -10.09 4.70 -2.05
N ARG A 233 -10.14 3.46 -2.55
CA ARG A 233 -10.52 2.25 -1.78
C ARG A 233 -9.34 1.33 -1.47
N MET A 234 -8.32 1.43 -2.29
CA MET A 234 -7.11 0.63 -2.29
C MET A 234 -5.96 1.48 -2.84
N PHE A 235 -4.75 0.96 -2.82
CA PHE A 235 -3.58 1.61 -3.42
C PHE A 235 -2.76 0.59 -4.21
N THR A 236 -1.84 1.06 -5.03
CA THR A 236 -0.89 0.20 -5.74
C THR A 236 0.48 0.86 -5.80
N ASN A 237 1.50 0.07 -6.16
CA ASN A 237 2.85 0.55 -6.41
C ASN A 237 3.15 0.48 -7.91
N ILE A 238 3.48 1.62 -8.50
CA ILE A 238 3.92 1.72 -9.90
C ILE A 238 5.41 2.04 -9.89
N ASN A 239 6.22 1.02 -10.12
CA ASN A 239 7.67 1.14 -10.06
C ASN A 239 8.24 1.55 -11.44
N SER A 240 9.22 2.44 -11.44
CA SER A 240 10.10 2.63 -12.60
C SER A 240 11.12 1.50 -12.70
N THR A 241 11.47 1.08 -13.91
CA THR A 241 12.65 0.27 -14.19
C THR A 241 13.87 1.19 -14.24
N SER A 242 14.62 1.30 -13.14
CA SER A 242 15.80 2.15 -13.14
C SER A 242 16.93 1.56 -13.99
N PRO A 243 17.70 2.39 -14.73
CA PRO A 243 17.54 3.85 -14.87
C PRO A 243 16.54 4.28 -15.96
N LEU A 244 15.77 5.35 -15.68
CA LEU A 244 14.98 6.16 -16.63
C LEU A 244 14.07 5.38 -17.60
N LYS A 245 13.34 4.38 -17.07
CA LYS A 245 12.40 3.59 -17.86
C LYS A 245 11.15 3.22 -17.08
N HIS A 246 10.05 3.09 -17.78
CA HIS A 246 8.82 2.46 -17.31
C HIS A 246 8.46 1.29 -18.22
N ASP A 247 8.26 0.12 -17.62
CA ASP A 247 7.91 -1.09 -18.34
C ASP A 247 6.43 -1.13 -18.73
N PHE A 248 6.12 -2.03 -19.67
CA PHE A 248 4.77 -2.22 -20.18
C PHE A 248 3.75 -2.53 -19.07
N PRO A 249 3.90 -3.60 -18.25
CA PRO A 249 2.84 -4.00 -17.34
C PRO A 249 2.57 -2.99 -16.23
N MET A 250 3.57 -2.22 -15.77
CA MET A 250 3.35 -1.16 -14.79
C MET A 250 2.56 0.01 -15.38
N LEU A 251 2.92 0.47 -16.59
CA LEU A 251 2.18 1.53 -17.27
C LEU A 251 0.76 1.08 -17.62
N ASP A 252 0.64 -0.15 -18.12
CA ASP A 252 -0.63 -0.75 -18.50
C ASP A 252 -1.59 -0.86 -17.32
N GLY A 253 -1.08 -1.18 -16.11
CA GLY A 253 -1.87 -1.17 -14.88
C GLY A 253 -2.19 0.24 -14.37
N LEU A 254 -1.21 1.16 -14.41
CA LEU A 254 -1.38 2.57 -13.96
C LEU A 254 -2.52 3.28 -14.70
N MET A 255 -2.70 3.01 -15.99
CA MET A 255 -3.69 3.68 -16.83
C MET A 255 -5.11 3.13 -16.66
N ARG A 256 -5.33 2.13 -15.80
CA ARG A 256 -6.68 1.55 -15.59
C ARG A 256 -7.37 2.17 -14.39
N LEU A 257 -8.68 2.35 -14.51
CA LEU A 257 -9.56 2.91 -13.50
C LEU A 257 -10.99 2.44 -13.73
#